data_AF-A0A061IMQ5-F1
#
_entry.id   AF-A0A061IMQ5-F1
#
_cell.length_a   1.000
_cell.length_b   1.000
_cell.length_c   1.000
_cell.angle_alpha   90.00
_cell.angle_beta   90.00
_cell.angle_gamma   90.00
#
_symmetry.space_group_name_H-M   'P 1'
#
loop_
_entity.id
_entity.type
_entity.pdbx_description
1 polymer ?
#
loop_
_entity_poly.entity_id
_entity_poly.type
_entity_poly.pdbx_seq_one_letter_code
_entity_poly.pdbx_strand_id
1 'polypeptide(L)' 'WCNLCIDLVAFTSEIFKGAVFQSLDGIIVSANCKLRKIFTLKSKPRETADKDGFLCIALAILELTM' A
#
# COMPACT_ATOMS: atom_id res chain seq x y z
N TRP A 1 -15.10 6.72 -6.67
CA TRP A 1 -14.28 5.51 -6.89
C TRP A 1 -12.87 5.99 -7.16
N CYS A 2 -11.90 5.59 -6.33
CA CYS A 2 -10.49 5.92 -6.51
C CYS A 2 -9.69 4.62 -6.66
N ASN A 3 -8.50 4.71 -7.25
CA ASN A 3 -7.56 3.59 -7.34
C ASN A 3 -6.39 3.87 -6.39
N LEU A 4 -6.20 2.99 -5.41
CA LEU A 4 -5.03 3.05 -4.54
C LEU A 4 -3.99 2.05 -5.06
N CYS A 5 -2.77 2.54 -5.31
CA CYS A 5 -1.64 1.69 -5.67
C CYS A 5 -0.52 1.89 -4.66
N ILE A 6 0.02 0.78 -4.16
CA ILE A 6 1.11 0.78 -3.19
C ILE A 6 2.31 0.06 -3.81
N ASP A 7 3.44 0.74 -3.89
CA ASP A 7 4.71 0.12 -4.26
C ASP A 7 5.34 -0.51 -3.02
N LEU A 8 5.10 -1.81 -2.83
CA LEU A 8 5.57 -2.55 -1.66
C LEU A 8 7.10 -2.62 -1.57
N VAL A 9 7.80 -2.58 -2.70
CA VAL A 9 9.27 -2.61 -2.72
C VAL A 9 9.83 -1.29 -2.19
N ALA A 10 9.36 -0.17 -2.76
CA ALA A 10 9.75 1.16 -2.31
C ALA A 10 9.36 1.36 -0.84
N PHE A 11 8.11 1.05 -0.50
CA PHE A 11 7.57 1.15 0.85
C PHE A 11 8.42 0.39 1.89
N THR A 12 8.74 -0.87 1.62
CA THR A 12 9.54 -1.68 2.55
C THR A 12 10.94 -1.09 2.74
N SER A 13 11.59 -0.65 1.65
CA SER A 13 12.95 -0.13 1.71
C SER A 13 13.06 1.24 2.40
N GLU A 14 12.03 2.08 2.29
CA GLU A 14 11.98 3.41 2.90
C GLU A 14 11.67 3.34 4.40
N ILE A 15 10.76 2.46 4.80
CA ILE A 15 10.32 2.32 6.19
C ILE A 15 11.29 1.45 6.99
N PHE A 16 11.69 0.30 6.45
CA PHE A 16 12.53 -0.68 7.12
C PHE A 16 13.93 -0.69 6.50
N LYS A 17 14.84 0.12 7.05
CA LYS A 17 16.21 0.23 6.54
C LYS A 17 16.89 -1.14 6.45
N GLY A 18 17.33 -1.50 5.24
CA GLY A 18 18.01 -2.77 4.96
C GLY A 18 17.08 -3.96 4.71
N ALA A 19 15.76 -3.78 4.78
CA ALA A 19 14.80 -4.81 4.41
C ALA A 19 14.55 -4.83 2.90
N VAL A 20 14.35 -6.02 2.35
CA VAL A 20 13.98 -6.25 0.96
C VAL A 20 12.62 -6.96 0.94
N PHE A 21 11.68 -6.43 0.18
CA PHE A 21 10.39 -7.07 -0.03
C PHE A 21 10.59 -8.44 -0.71
N GLN A 22 10.03 -9.51 -0.13
CA GLN A 22 10.17 -10.89 -0.64
C GLN A 22 8.82 -11.43 -1.13
N SER A 23 7.84 -11.45 -0.25
CA SER A 23 6.51 -11.99 -0.50
C SER A 23 5.46 -11.18 0.25
N LEU A 24 4.22 -11.30 -0.19
CA LEU A 24 3.05 -10.75 0.50
C LEU A 24 2.20 -11.91 0.99
N ASP A 25 2.00 -11.99 2.31
CA ASP A 25 1.30 -13.10 2.94
C ASP A 25 -0.23 -12.89 2.93
N GLY A 26 -0.69 -11.65 3.06
CA GLY A 26 -2.11 -11.32 3.07
C GLY A 26 -2.39 -9.83 2.93
N ILE A 27 -3.64 -9.50 2.56
CA ILE A 27 -4.15 -8.13 2.49
C ILE A 27 -5.37 -8.06 3.41
N ILE A 28 -5.31 -7.16 4.39
CA ILE A 28 -6.43 -6.87 5.29
C ILE A 28 -6.91 -5.46 4.99
N VAL A 29 -8.22 -5.28 4.83
CA VAL A 29 -8.85 -3.97 4.62
C VAL A 29 -9.85 -3.72 5.73
N SER A 30 -9.51 -2.77 6.61
CA SER A 30 -10.33 -2.37 7.75
C SER A 30 -10.84 -0.94 7.53
N ALA A 31 -11.90 -0.79 6.74
CA ALA A 31 -12.53 0.50 6.48
C ALA A 31 -13.99 0.31 6.05
N ASN A 32 -14.82 1.35 6.23
CA ASN A 32 -16.15 1.39 5.62
C ASN A 32 -16.04 1.94 4.19
N CYS A 33 -15.67 1.07 3.24
CA CYS A 33 -15.54 1.44 1.84
C CYS A 33 -16.08 0.35 0.89
N LYS A 34 -16.47 0.77 -0.33
CA LYS A 34 -16.93 -0.16 -1.37
C LYS A 34 -15.77 -0.55 -2.28
N LEU A 35 -15.40 -1.83 -2.25
CA LEU A 35 -14.31 -2.37 -3.05
C LEU A 35 -14.81 -2.89 -4.40
N ARG A 36 -14.07 -2.60 -5.48
CA ARG A 36 -14.32 -3.21 -6.80
C ARG A 36 -13.39 -4.37 -7.10
N LYS A 37 -12.09 -4.16 -6.89
CA LYS A 37 -11.07 -5.14 -7.25
C LYS A 37 -9.80 -4.85 -6.44
N ILE A 38 -9.21 -5.91 -5.92
CA ILE A 38 -7.85 -5.92 -5.35
C ILE A 38 -7.01 -6.83 -6.24
N PHE A 39 -5.84 -6.37 -6.63
CA PHE A 39 -4.92 -7.15 -7.45
C PHE A 39 -3.49 -6.64 -7.30
N THR A 40 -2.53 -7.52 -7.52
CA THR A 40 -1.10 -7.18 -7.55
C THR A 40 -0.66 -6.83 -8.96
N LEU A 41 0.24 -5.86 -9.08
CA LEU A 41 0.88 -5.50 -10.35
C LEU A 41 2.39 -5.75 -10.25
N LYS A 42 2.98 -6.29 -11.33
CA LYS A 42 4.44 -6.45 -11.42
C LYS A 42 5.15 -5.15 -11.82
N SER A 43 4.42 -4.21 -12.40
CA SER A 43 4.94 -2.93 -12.88
C SER A 43 4.07 -1.80 -12.35
N LYS A 44 4.66 -0.63 -12.12
CA LYS A 44 3.90 0.57 -11.70
C LYS A 44 2.77 0.84 -12.71
N PRO A 45 1.56 1.15 -12.23
CA PRO A 45 0.50 1.60 -13.12
C PRO A 45 0.93 2.90 -13.80
N ARG A 46 0.52 3.09 -15.07
CA ARG A 46 0.69 4.38 -15.75
C ARG A 46 0.04 5.46 -14.88
N GLU A 47 0.82 6.45 -14.48
CA GLU A 47 0.42 7.47 -13.52
C GLU A 47 -0.96 8.03 -13.83
N THR A 48 -1.90 7.76 -12.93
CA THR A 48 -3.10 8.59 -12.77
C THR A 48 -2.95 9.15 -11.37
N ALA A 49 -2.67 10.44 -11.28
CA ALA A 49 -2.26 11.12 -10.05
C ALA A 49 -3.30 10.92 -8.94
N ASP A 50 -2.90 10.29 -7.83
CA ASP A 50 -3.64 10.38 -6.58
C ASP A 50 -2.66 10.30 -5.40
N LYS A 51 -2.39 11.45 -4.78
CA LYS A 51 -1.35 11.64 -3.75
C LYS A 51 -1.83 11.25 -2.35
N ASP A 52 -3.10 10.91 -2.19
CA ASP A 52 -3.75 10.70 -0.89
C ASP A 52 -3.42 9.34 -0.25
N GLY A 53 -2.90 8.38 -1.04
CA GLY A 53 -2.60 7.03 -0.57
C GLY A 53 -1.50 6.93 0.48
N PHE A 54 -0.52 7.84 0.46
CA PHE A 54 0.63 7.79 1.36
C PHE A 54 0.26 8.14 2.81
N LEU A 55 -0.69 9.07 3.00
CA LEU A 55 -1.15 9.49 4.32
C LEU A 55 -1.92 8.38 5.04
N CYS A 56 -2.76 7.63 4.31
CA CYS A 56 -3.49 6.49 4.85
C CYS A 56 -2.56 5.35 5.30
N ILE A 57 -1.48 5.11 4.57
CA ILE A 57 -0.50 4.06 4.92
C ILE A 57 0.24 4.43 6.20
N ALA A 58 0.68 5.68 6.36
CA ALA A 58 1.35 6.13 7.57
C ALA A 58 0.48 5.95 8.83
N LEU A 59 -0.81 6.24 8.73
CA LEU A 59 -1.78 5.99 9.82
C LEU A 59 -1.90 4.49 10.14
N ALA A 60 -2.00 3.62 9.14
CA ALA A 60 -2.09 2.17 9.35
C ALA A 60 -0.85 1.57 10.01
N ILE A 61 0.36 2.06 9.68
CA ILE A 61 1.60 1.64 10.35
C ILE A 61 1.56 2.07 11.82
N LEU A 62 1.12 3.30 12.12
CA LEU A 62 1.02 3.79 13.50
C LEU A 62 0.04 2.95 14.34
N GLU A 63 -1.11 2.58 13.77
CA GLU A 63 -2.08 1.71 14.46
C GLU A 63 -1.60 0.28 14.66
N LEU A 64 -0.73 -0.25 13.79
CA LEU A 64 -0.15 -1.60 13.93
C LEU A 64 1.05 -1.64 14.88
N THR A 65 1.64 -0.48 15.20
CA THR A 65 2.80 -0.36 16.12
C THR A 65 2.44 0.17 17.52
N MET A 66 1.21 0.63 17.73
CA MET A 66 0.63 0.95 19.05
C MET A 66 -0.15 -0.24 19.63
#